data_AF-A0A3N5DRP5-F1
#
_entry.id   AF-A0A3N5DRP5-F1
#
_cell.length_a   1.000
_cell.length_b   1.000
_cell.length_c   1.000
_cell.angle_alpha   90.00
_cell.angle_beta   90.00
_cell.angle_gamma   90.00
#
_symmetry.space_group_name_H-M   'P 1'
#
loop_
_entity.id
_entity.type
_entity.pdbx_description
1 polymer ?
#
loop_
_entity_poly.entity_id
_entity_poly.type
_entity_poly.pdbx_seq_one_letter_code
_entity_poly.pdbx_strand_id
1 'polypeptide(L)'
;MNEQADSPLPAEQSPLLAEPQSDEAFRISIDDSAASPTLLFLVSSVAWLAIGSLVGLLVSLKFSLPDWLGSIPFLTFGRLRPVHLNTVVFGWVSLAGAGAIVWLTGRL
;
A
#
# COMPACT_ATOMS: atom_id res chain seq x y z
N MET A 1 60.71 -43.66 -7.16
CA MET A 1 59.82 -43.33 -8.29
C MET A 1 58.44 -43.20 -7.68
N ASN A 2 58.08 -41.96 -7.38
CA ASN A 2 56.94 -41.63 -6.53
C ASN A 2 55.81 -41.26 -7.48
N GLU A 3 55.02 -42.25 -7.89
CA GLU A 3 53.91 -42.07 -8.82
C GLU A 3 52.71 -42.87 -8.31
N GLN A 4 52.04 -42.32 -7.31
CA GLN A 4 50.65 -42.68 -7.04
C GLN A 4 49.85 -41.41 -7.12
N ALA A 5 49.35 -41.22 -8.34
CA ALA A 5 48.31 -40.33 -8.81
C ALA A 5 47.52 -39.61 -7.71
N ASP A 6 47.61 -38.29 -7.77
CA ASP A 6 46.47 -37.37 -7.78
C ASP A 6 45.18 -38.00 -7.27
N SER A 7 44.90 -37.77 -5.99
CA SER A 7 43.61 -38.10 -5.41
C SER A 7 42.55 -37.34 -6.21
N PRO A 8 41.51 -38.00 -6.75
CA PRO A 8 40.40 -37.27 -7.33
C PRO A 8 39.91 -36.33 -6.24
N LEU A 9 39.95 -35.03 -6.53
CA LEU A 9 39.39 -33.98 -5.68
C LEU A 9 38.06 -34.51 -5.13
N PRO A 10 37.77 -34.38 -3.81
CA PRO A 10 36.41 -34.57 -3.34
C PRO A 10 35.59 -33.72 -4.28
N ALA A 11 34.78 -34.38 -5.12
CA ALA A 11 33.95 -33.72 -6.10
C ALA A 11 33.39 -32.54 -5.35
N GLU A 12 33.77 -31.35 -5.83
CA GLU A 12 33.16 -30.11 -5.47
C GLU A 12 31.73 -30.48 -5.15
N GLN A 13 31.32 -30.33 -3.89
CA GLN A 13 29.91 -30.32 -3.57
C GLN A 13 29.41 -29.04 -4.22
N SER A 14 29.41 -29.02 -5.57
CA SER A 14 28.66 -28.15 -6.41
C SER A 14 27.28 -28.28 -5.80
N PRO A 15 26.75 -27.20 -5.20
CA PRO A 15 25.42 -27.25 -4.63
C PRO A 15 24.52 -27.85 -5.70
N LEU A 16 24.01 -29.06 -5.44
CA LEU A 16 23.01 -29.63 -6.33
C LEU A 16 21.92 -28.59 -6.42
N LEU A 17 21.51 -28.30 -7.65
CA LEU A 17 20.44 -27.40 -8.01
C LEU A 17 19.21 -27.70 -7.16
N ALA A 18 19.09 -26.97 -6.04
CA ALA A 18 17.94 -27.01 -5.16
C ALA A 18 16.71 -26.65 -6.00
N GLU A 19 15.65 -27.42 -5.82
CA GLU A 19 14.58 -27.57 -6.79
C GLU A 19 13.79 -26.28 -7.07
N PRO A 20 13.35 -26.05 -8.33
CA PRO A 20 12.54 -24.88 -8.70
C PRO A 20 11.23 -24.75 -7.89
N GLN A 21 10.72 -25.85 -7.32
CA GLN A 21 9.46 -25.88 -6.59
C GLN A 21 9.53 -25.20 -5.21
N SER A 22 10.67 -25.24 -4.50
CA SER A 22 10.78 -24.61 -3.17
C SER A 22 10.85 -23.09 -3.25
N ASP A 23 11.55 -22.56 -4.25
CA ASP A 23 11.73 -21.11 -4.44
C ASP A 23 10.44 -20.46 -4.97
N GLU A 24 9.72 -21.14 -5.84
CA GLU A 24 8.42 -20.68 -6.36
C GLU A 24 7.35 -20.67 -5.26
N ALA A 25 7.25 -21.73 -4.46
CA ALA A 25 6.32 -21.79 -3.34
C ALA A 25 6.59 -20.70 -2.28
N PHE A 26 7.87 -20.39 -2.03
CA PHE A 26 8.26 -19.31 -1.13
C PHE A 26 7.82 -17.93 -1.67
N ARG A 27 8.03 -17.64 -2.95
CA ARG A 27 7.58 -16.39 -3.59
C ARG A 27 6.07 -16.23 -3.55
N ILE A 28 5.33 -17.29 -3.88
CA ILE A 28 3.86 -17.29 -3.82
C ILE A 28 3.38 -17.00 -2.39
N SER A 29 4.02 -17.56 -1.36
CA SER A 29 3.64 -17.29 0.03
C SER A 29 3.86 -15.84 0.47
N ILE A 30 4.88 -15.18 -0.10
CA ILE A 30 5.16 -13.75 0.13
C ILE A 30 4.09 -12.90 -0.55
N ASP A 31 3.76 -13.22 -1.81
CA ASP A 31 2.73 -12.51 -2.57
C ASP A 31 1.36 -12.59 -1.90
N ASP A 32 0.97 -13.79 -1.43
CA ASP A 32 -0.31 -14.03 -0.78
C ASP A 32 -0.42 -13.29 0.57
N SER A 33 0.70 -13.23 1.30
CA SER A 33 0.80 -12.49 2.57
C SER A 33 0.80 -10.97 2.37
N ALA A 34 1.32 -10.49 1.24
CA ALA A 34 1.34 -9.05 0.89
C ALA A 34 -0.02 -8.57 0.37
N ALA A 35 -0.82 -9.43 -0.25
CA ALA A 35 -2.12 -9.08 -0.82
C ALA A 35 -3.14 -8.62 0.24
N SER A 36 -3.24 -9.33 1.37
CA SER A 36 -4.15 -9.00 2.47
C SER A 36 -3.96 -7.57 3.03
N PRO A 37 -2.76 -7.17 3.48
CA PRO A 37 -2.54 -5.81 3.99
C PRO A 37 -2.72 -4.74 2.89
N THR A 38 -2.26 -4.98 1.65
CA THR A 38 -2.47 -4.05 0.53
C THR A 38 -3.95 -3.74 0.32
N LEU A 39 -4.82 -4.75 0.32
CA LEU A 39 -6.26 -4.55 0.14
C LEU A 39 -6.88 -3.75 1.28
N LEU A 40 -6.48 -4.00 2.53
CA LEU A 40 -6.96 -3.23 3.68
C LEU A 40 -6.57 -1.74 3.58
N PHE A 41 -5.33 -1.46 3.20
CA PHE A 41 -4.86 -0.08 3.00
C PHE A 41 -5.59 0.62 1.85
N LEU A 42 -5.80 -0.07 0.72
CA LEU A 42 -6.51 0.47 -0.44
C LEU A 42 -7.99 0.72 -0.15
N VAL A 43 -8.68 -0.22 0.50
CA VAL A 43 -10.10 -0.06 0.85
C VAL A 43 -10.29 1.10 1.82
N SER A 44 -9.43 1.20 2.84
CA SER A 44 -9.46 2.33 3.78
C SER A 44 -9.17 3.66 3.09
N SER A 45 -8.21 3.68 2.17
CA SER A 45 -7.92 4.86 1.34
C SER A 45 -9.14 5.31 0.53
N VAL A 46 -9.83 4.39 -0.15
CA VAL A 46 -11.06 4.70 -0.90
C VAL A 46 -12.17 5.20 0.01
N ALA A 47 -12.31 4.64 1.22
CA ALA A 47 -13.26 5.15 2.21
C ALA A 47 -12.97 6.61 2.59
N TRP A 48 -11.69 6.96 2.82
CA TRP A 48 -11.27 8.34 3.08
C TRP A 48 -11.45 9.27 1.88
N LEU A 49 -11.28 8.77 0.65
CA LEU A 49 -11.61 9.51 -0.58
C LEU A 49 -13.10 9.87 -0.59
N ALA A 50 -13.97 8.91 -0.31
CA ALA A 50 -15.41 9.13 -0.26
C ALA A 50 -15.79 10.18 0.80
N ILE A 51 -15.18 10.13 2.00
CA ILE A 51 -15.37 11.15 3.04
C ILE A 51 -14.91 12.52 2.53
N GLY A 52 -13.72 12.61 1.92
CA GLY A 52 -13.21 13.86 1.33
C GLY A 52 -14.15 14.44 0.28
N SER A 53 -14.65 13.60 -0.64
CA SER A 53 -15.64 13.98 -1.65
C SER A 53 -16.96 14.45 -1.03
N LEU A 54 -17.43 13.80 0.05
CA LEU A 54 -18.63 14.22 0.78
C LEU A 54 -18.47 15.62 1.37
N VAL A 55 -17.31 15.91 1.99
CA VAL A 55 -17.00 17.25 2.51
C VAL A 55 -16.93 18.29 1.38
N GLY A 56 -16.33 17.95 0.24
CA GLY A 56 -16.32 18.83 -0.94
C GLY A 56 -17.72 19.12 -1.48
N LEU A 57 -18.60 18.12 -1.50
CA LEU A 57 -20.00 18.28 -1.87
C LEU A 57 -20.76 19.18 -0.89
N LEU A 58 -20.49 19.04 0.41
CA LEU A 58 -21.04 19.92 1.44
C LEU A 58 -20.60 21.39 1.25
N VAL A 59 -19.34 21.63 0.84
CA VAL A 59 -18.89 22.99 0.46
C VAL A 59 -19.74 23.53 -0.69
N SER A 60 -19.94 22.72 -1.74
CA SER A 60 -20.70 23.12 -2.92
C SER A 60 -22.17 23.42 -2.59
N LEU A 61 -22.79 22.61 -1.74
CA LEU A 61 -24.16 22.83 -1.29
C LEU A 61 -24.29 24.11 -0.45
N LYS A 62 -23.30 24.42 0.40
CA LYS A 62 -23.26 25.66 1.20
C LYS A 62 -23.23 26.93 0.34
N PHE A 63 -22.65 26.88 -0.87
CA PHE A 63 -22.70 28.01 -1.80
C PHE A 63 -24.10 28.26 -2.38
N SER A 64 -24.96 27.24 -2.42
CA SER A 64 -26.30 27.34 -3.02
C SER A 64 -27.37 27.80 -2.03
N LEU A 65 -27.18 27.58 -0.72
CA LEU A 65 -28.14 27.92 0.35
C LEU A 65 -27.43 28.58 1.55
N PRO A 66 -27.14 29.90 1.49
CA PRO A 66 -26.38 30.60 2.52
C PRO A 66 -27.08 30.66 3.91
N ASP A 67 -28.41 30.61 3.97
CA ASP A 67 -29.18 30.83 5.20
C ASP A 67 -29.36 29.60 6.11
N TRP A 68 -29.29 28.37 5.58
CA TRP A 68 -29.67 27.18 6.37
C TRP A 68 -28.55 26.66 7.30
N LEU A 69 -27.30 27.11 7.09
CA LEU A 69 -26.10 26.54 7.71
C LEU A 69 -25.19 27.62 8.33
N GLY A 70 -25.79 28.73 8.77
CA GLY A 70 -25.12 29.84 9.47
C GLY A 70 -24.95 29.62 10.98
N SER A 71 -25.61 28.61 11.56
CA SER A 71 -25.65 28.39 13.02
C SER A 71 -24.52 27.51 13.57
N ILE A 72 -23.70 26.87 12.72
CA ILE A 72 -22.62 25.97 13.17
C ILE A 72 -21.25 26.60 12.82
N PRO A 73 -20.50 27.13 13.82
CA PRO A 73 -19.20 27.79 13.61
C PRO A 73 -18.08 26.87 13.07
N PHE A 74 -18.34 25.57 13.01
CA PHE A 74 -17.43 24.57 12.43
C PHE A 74 -17.54 24.49 10.89
N LEU A 75 -18.68 24.90 10.31
CA LEU A 75 -18.91 24.86 8.86
C LEU A 75 -18.57 26.17 8.13
N THR A 76 -17.79 27.05 8.75
CA THR A 76 -17.33 28.29 8.13
C THR A 76 -16.44 28.00 6.92
N PHE A 77 -16.63 28.76 5.84
CA PHE A 77 -15.97 28.55 4.55
C PHE A 77 -14.43 28.45 4.66
N GLY A 78 -13.84 29.25 5.54
CA GLY A 78 -12.39 29.23 5.79
C GLY A 78 -11.86 27.99 6.50
N ARG A 79 -12.73 27.16 7.11
CA ARG A 79 -12.36 25.93 7.83
C ARG A 79 -12.67 24.66 7.04
N LEU A 80 -13.73 24.66 6.23
CA LEU A 80 -14.08 23.47 5.43
C LEU A 80 -13.00 23.13 4.39
N ARG A 81 -12.38 24.14 3.77
CA ARG A 81 -11.34 23.94 2.76
C ARG A 81 -10.09 23.23 3.33
N PRO A 82 -9.49 23.69 4.45
CA PRO A 82 -8.39 22.95 5.07
C PRO A 82 -8.83 21.60 5.65
N VAL A 83 -10.07 21.45 6.14
CA VAL A 83 -10.59 20.13 6.55
C VAL A 83 -10.65 19.16 5.37
N HIS A 84 -11.23 19.57 4.24
CA HIS A 84 -11.29 18.75 3.02
C HIS A 84 -9.90 18.31 2.57
N LEU A 85 -8.95 19.25 2.44
CA LEU A 85 -7.60 18.94 1.99
C LEU A 85 -6.84 18.08 3.01
N ASN A 86 -6.95 18.34 4.31
CA ASN A 86 -6.34 17.49 5.33
C ASN A 86 -6.91 16.07 5.30
N THR A 87 -8.22 15.90 5.13
CA THR A 87 -8.85 14.58 5.01
C THR A 87 -8.35 13.83 3.78
N VAL A 88 -8.21 14.51 2.64
CA VAL A 88 -7.70 13.90 1.41
C VAL A 88 -6.21 13.54 1.55
N VAL A 89 -5.38 14.43 2.10
CA VAL A 89 -3.94 14.20 2.23
C VAL A 89 -3.63 13.14 3.29
N PHE A 90 -4.15 13.29 4.51
CA PHE A 90 -3.82 12.37 5.60
C PHE A 90 -4.64 11.08 5.56
N GLY A 91 -5.84 11.11 5.01
CA GLY A 91 -6.67 9.92 4.83
C GLY A 91 -6.32 9.22 3.51
N TRP A 92 -6.73 9.80 2.39
CA TRP A 92 -6.61 9.10 1.11
C TRP A 92 -5.15 8.89 0.67
N VAL A 93 -4.33 9.95 0.59
CA VAL A 93 -2.97 9.87 0.02
C VAL A 93 -2.04 9.00 0.87
N SER A 94 -2.04 9.16 2.20
CA SER A 94 -1.15 8.37 3.08
C SER A 94 -1.45 6.88 3.02
N LEU A 95 -2.74 6.48 3.07
CA LEU A 95 -3.14 5.08 3.02
C LEU A 95 -2.96 4.48 1.60
N ALA A 96 -3.21 5.26 0.55
CA ALA A 96 -2.94 4.84 -0.83
C ALA A 96 -1.45 4.60 -1.06
N GLY A 97 -0.60 5.51 -0.60
CA GLY A 97 0.85 5.41 -0.73
C GLY A 97 1.40 4.19 0.00
N ALA A 98 0.96 3.95 1.25
CA ALA A 98 1.36 2.77 2.00
C ALA A 98 0.94 1.46 1.31
N GLY A 99 -0.31 1.38 0.84
CA GLY A 99 -0.80 0.20 0.11
C GLY A 99 -0.05 -0.05 -1.21
N ALA A 100 0.29 1.01 -1.94
CA ALA A 100 1.05 0.93 -3.18
C ALA A 100 2.50 0.45 -2.95
N ILE A 101 3.15 0.90 -1.87
CA ILE A 101 4.52 0.47 -1.53
C ILE A 101 4.56 -1.01 -1.14
N VAL A 102 3.59 -1.47 -0.35
CA VAL A 102 3.49 -2.90 0.04
C VAL A 102 3.27 -3.76 -1.20
N TRP A 103 2.40 -3.32 -2.11
CA TRP A 103 2.16 -4.03 -3.37
C TRP A 103 3.40 -4.06 -4.29
N LEU A 104 4.12 -2.93 -4.41
CA LEU A 104 5.33 -2.84 -5.21
C LEU A 104 6.46 -3.73 -4.65
N THR A 105 6.61 -3.78 -3.33
CA THR A 105 7.64 -4.60 -2.67
C THR A 105 7.42 -6.09 -2.86
N GLY A 106 6.17 -6.56 -2.84
CA GLY A 106 5.88 -7.98 -3.11
C GLY A 106 6.20 -8.37 -4.56
N ARG A 107 6.09 -7.41 -5.49
CA ARG A 107 6.28 -7.67 -6.92
C ARG A 107 7.73 -7.53 -7.42
N LEU A 108 8.60 -6.83 -6.69
CA LEU A 108 10.02 -6.65 -7.03
C LEU A 108 10.88 -7.79 -6.49
#